data_AF-A0A9P3G9Z4-F1
#
_entry.id   AF-A0A9P3G9Z4-F1
#
_cell.length_a   1.000
_cell.length_b   1.000
_cell.length_c   1.000
_cell.angle_alpha   90.00
_cell.angle_beta   90.00
_cell.angle_gamma   90.00
#
_symmetry.space_group_name_H-M   'P 1'
#
loop_
_entity.id
_entity.type
_entity.pdbx_description
1 polymer ?
#
loop_
_entity_poly.entity_id
_entity_poly.type
_entity_poly.pdbx_seq_one_letter_code
_entity_poly.pdbx_strand_id
1 'polypeptide(L)'
;MAELREPTILDDLSVRTAALDAESFELVQIINDKKQFIPELPKQIERWGLYDAGFDYNILAVVGSQSTGKSTLLNRLFGTNFDVMDEARRRQTTKGI
;
A
#
# COMPACT_ATOMS: atom_id res chain seq x y z
N MET A 1 43.42 -11.77 9.87
CA MET A 1 42.40 -10.87 10.43
C MET A 1 41.41 -10.58 9.32
N ALA A 2 40.18 -11.08 9.43
CA ALA A 2 39.12 -10.72 8.51
C ALA A 2 38.44 -9.45 9.05
N GLU A 3 38.45 -8.39 8.26
CA GLU A 3 37.82 -7.12 8.59
C GLU A 3 36.29 -7.31 8.56
N LEU A 4 35.65 -7.16 9.72
CA LEU A 4 34.20 -7.17 9.84
C LEU A 4 33.70 -5.85 9.26
N ARG A 5 33.19 -5.88 8.02
CA ARG A 5 32.49 -4.74 7.42
C ARG A 5 31.20 -4.47 8.20
N GLU A 6 31.03 -3.23 8.67
CA GLU A 6 29.78 -2.79 9.28
C GLU A 6 28.67 -2.74 8.23
N PRO A 7 27.45 -3.23 8.53
CA PRO A 7 26.33 -3.21 7.61
C PRO A 7 25.92 -1.76 7.32
N THR A 8 25.80 -1.45 6.03
CA THR A 8 25.41 -0.12 5.55
C THR A 8 23.89 0.02 5.63
N ILE A 9 23.36 1.26 5.71
CA ILE A 9 21.91 1.53 5.64
C ILE A 9 21.25 0.89 4.40
N LEU A 10 21.99 0.76 3.30
CA LEU A 10 21.53 0.07 2.09
C LEU A 10 21.38 -1.44 2.26
N ASP A 11 22.20 -2.06 3.12
CA ASP A 11 22.11 -3.49 3.44
C ASP A 11 20.87 -3.75 4.32
N ASP A 12 20.57 -2.86 5.27
CA ASP A 12 19.34 -2.90 6.09
C ASP A 12 18.07 -2.72 5.24
N LEU A 13 18.06 -1.75 4.32
CA LEU A 13 16.95 -1.54 3.38
C LEU A 13 16.74 -2.74 2.45
N SER A 14 17.83 -3.35 1.95
CA SER A 14 17.73 -4.53 1.08
C SER A 14 17.16 -5.74 1.83
N VAL A 15 17.54 -5.94 3.09
CA VAL A 15 17.01 -7.02 3.94
C VAL A 15 15.54 -6.78 4.28
N ARG A 16 15.14 -5.54 4.56
CA ARG A 16 13.73 -5.18 4.83
C ARG A 16 12.85 -5.27 3.59
N THR A 17 13.39 -4.97 2.40
CA THR A 17 12.66 -5.11 1.13
C THR A 17 12.38 -6.59 0.84
N ALA A 18 13.37 -7.47 0.99
CA ALA A 18 13.20 -8.92 0.80
C ALA A 18 12.17 -9.55 1.76
N ALA A 19 11.99 -9.00 2.97
CA ALA A 19 11.00 -9.46 3.93
C ALA A 19 9.56 -9.02 3.59
N LEU A 20 9.38 -7.97 2.77
CA LEU A 20 8.07 -7.51 2.30
C LEU A 20 7.55 -8.33 1.11
N ASP A 21 8.42 -9.08 0.43
CA ASP A 21 8.13 -9.75 -0.84
C ASP A 21 7.20 -10.98 -0.73
N ALA A 22 6.74 -11.35 0.47
CA ALA A 22 5.92 -12.54 0.69
C ALA A 22 4.53 -12.29 1.30
N GLU A 23 4.23 -11.08 1.78
CA GLU A 23 2.89 -10.74 2.26
C GLU A 23 2.11 -10.01 1.17
N SER A 24 1.20 -10.73 0.50
CA SER A 24 0.26 -10.12 -0.42
C SER A 24 -0.70 -9.22 0.37
N PHE A 25 -0.51 -7.90 0.30
CA PHE A 25 -1.43 -6.94 0.90
C PHE A 25 -2.80 -7.04 0.24
N GLU A 26 -3.82 -7.39 1.01
CA GLU A 26 -5.22 -7.42 0.54
C GLU A 26 -5.70 -5.97 0.36
N LEU A 27 -5.81 -5.53 -0.88
CA LEU A 27 -6.38 -4.23 -1.22
C LEU A 27 -7.90 -4.27 -1.06
N VAL A 28 -8.41 -3.46 -0.13
CA VAL A 28 -9.85 -3.35 0.14
C VAL A 28 -10.32 -1.95 -0.21
N GLN A 29 -11.33 -1.89 -1.06
CA GLN A 29 -12.05 -0.65 -1.32
C GLN A 29 -12.99 -0.36 -0.14
N ILE A 30 -12.68 0.67 0.65
CA ILE A 30 -13.43 1.04 1.85
C ILE A 30 -14.63 1.93 1.54
N ILE A 31 -14.59 2.70 0.46
CA ILE A 31 -15.68 3.58 0.02
C ILE A 31 -15.96 3.36 -1.47
N ASN A 32 -17.23 3.10 -1.80
CA ASN A 32 -17.67 2.88 -3.17
C ASN A 32 -17.92 4.19 -3.97
N ASP A 33 -18.23 4.04 -5.26
CA ASP A 33 -18.57 5.15 -6.18
C ASP A 33 -19.85 5.93 -5.78
N LYS A 34 -20.68 5.33 -4.92
CA LYS A 34 -21.87 5.94 -4.33
C LYS A 34 -21.59 6.63 -2.99
N LYS A 35 -20.32 6.77 -2.59
CA LYS A 35 -19.88 7.38 -1.32
C LYS A 35 -20.35 6.61 -0.09
N GLN A 36 -20.57 5.31 -0.22
CA GLN A 36 -20.97 4.44 0.89
C GLN A 36 -19.77 3.65 1.37
N PHE A 37 -19.61 3.57 2.69
CA PHE A 37 -18.66 2.65 3.31
C PHE A 37 -19.08 1.20 3.08
N ILE A 38 -18.11 0.30 3.00
CA ILE A 38 -18.40 -1.14 3.04
C ILE A 38 -19.00 -1.51 4.41
N PRO A 39 -20.06 -2.34 4.46
CA PRO A 39 -20.68 -2.74 5.72
C PRO A 39 -19.71 -3.49 6.66
N GLU A 40 -18.70 -4.14 6.09
CA GLU A 40 -17.70 -4.94 6.80
C GLU A 40 -16.53 -4.11 7.36
N LEU A 41 -16.52 -2.78 7.19
CA LEU A 41 -15.42 -1.92 7.60
C LEU A 41 -14.97 -2.15 9.07
N PRO A 42 -15.89 -2.27 10.07
CA PRO A 42 -15.47 -2.52 11.45
C PRO A 42 -14.69 -3.83 11.62
N LYS A 43 -15.12 -4.90 10.93
CA LYS A 43 -14.43 -6.20 10.94
C LYS A 43 -13.08 -6.11 10.24
N GLN A 44 -13.00 -5.30 9.18
CA GLN A 44 -11.74 -5.08 8.46
C GLN A 44 -10.72 -4.31 9.32
N ILE A 45 -11.17 -3.29 10.07
CA ILE A 45 -10.33 -2.54 11.03
C ILE A 45 -9.78 -3.48 12.13
N GLU A 46 -10.60 -4.41 12.62
CA GLU A 46 -10.17 -5.47 13.55
C GLU A 46 -9.14 -6.39 12.92
N ARG A 47 -9.38 -6.86 11.68
CA ARG A 47 -8.44 -7.72 10.95
C ARG A 47 -7.09 -7.05 10.67
N TRP A 48 -7.06 -5.73 10.52
CA TRP A 48 -5.84 -4.94 10.39
C TRP A 48 -5.13 -4.70 11.74
N GLY A 49 -5.70 -5.14 12.87
CA GLY A 49 -5.13 -4.92 14.20
C GLY A 49 -5.15 -3.46 14.65
N LEU A 50 -5.94 -2.60 14.00
CA LEU A 50 -5.94 -1.16 14.28
C LEU A 50 -6.60 -0.82 15.63
N TYR A 51 -7.46 -1.71 16.17
CA TYR A 51 -8.01 -1.54 17.52
C TYR A 51 -6.93 -1.61 18.59
N ASP A 52 -5.97 -2.52 18.44
CA ASP A 52 -4.90 -2.76 19.40
C ASP A 52 -3.67 -1.87 19.16
N ALA A 53 -3.52 -1.32 17.95
CA ALA A 53 -2.40 -0.45 17.59
C ALA A 53 -2.40 0.91 18.33
N GLY A 54 -3.53 1.36 18.87
CA GLY A 54 -3.63 2.65 19.58
C GLY A 54 -3.26 3.84 18.69
N PHE A 55 -2.05 4.38 18.86
CA PHE A 55 -1.49 5.45 18.02
C PHE A 55 -0.27 5.00 17.19
N ASP A 56 0.10 3.72 17.24
CA ASP A 56 1.26 3.15 16.54
C ASP A 56 0.93 2.75 15.09
N TYR A 57 0.32 3.68 14.35
CA TYR A 57 0.09 3.52 12.91
C TYR A 57 0.07 4.88 12.21
N ASN A 58 0.37 4.86 10.91
CA ASN A 58 0.34 6.05 10.07
C ASN A 58 -0.68 5.86 8.95
N ILE A 59 -1.48 6.89 8.69
CA ILE A 59 -2.37 6.94 7.52
C ILE A 59 -1.70 7.79 6.44
N LEU A 60 -1.53 7.21 5.26
CA LEU A 60 -1.09 7.91 4.06
C LEU A 60 -2.23 7.98 3.05
N ALA A 61 -2.49 9.16 2.50
CA ALA A 61 -3.46 9.37 1.43
C ALA A 61 -2.77 10.03 0.23
N VAL A 62 -3.08 9.54 -0.98
CA VAL A 62 -2.59 10.13 -2.24
C VAL A 62 -3.78 10.66 -3.04
N VAL A 63 -3.76 11.96 -3.32
CA VAL A 63 -4.81 12.66 -4.08
C VAL A 63 -4.21 13.31 -5.31
N GLY A 64 -4.92 13.27 -6.43
CA GLY A 64 -4.50 13.93 -7.66
C GLY A 64 -5.38 13.54 -8.85
N SER A 65 -5.23 14.27 -9.95
CA SER A 65 -6.00 14.08 -11.18
C SER A 65 -5.95 12.63 -11.68
N GLN A 66 -6.93 12.21 -12.47
CA GLN A 66 -6.95 10.89 -13.07
C GLN A 66 -5.68 10.66 -13.92
N SER A 67 -5.17 9.42 -13.92
CA SER A 67 -4.03 9.01 -14.77
C SER A 67 -2.68 9.69 -14.49
N THR A 68 -2.49 10.31 -13.32
CA THR A 68 -1.20 10.92 -12.91
C THR A 68 -0.20 9.95 -12.25
N GLY A 69 -0.36 8.63 -12.44
CA GLY A 69 0.60 7.64 -11.93
C GLY A 69 0.54 7.35 -10.42
N LYS A 70 -0.54 7.73 -9.72
CA LYS A 70 -0.72 7.49 -8.27
C LYS A 70 -0.56 6.02 -7.87
N SER A 71 -1.29 5.11 -8.52
CA SER A 71 -1.18 3.67 -8.29
C SER A 71 0.24 3.16 -8.60
N THR A 72 0.86 3.65 -9.67
CA THR A 72 2.24 3.31 -10.04
C THR A 72 3.24 3.71 -8.95
N LEU A 73 3.08 4.90 -8.37
CA LEU A 73 3.94 5.38 -7.29
C LEU A 73 3.79 4.53 -6.03
N LEU A 74 2.55 4.26 -5.61
CA LEU A 74 2.26 3.45 -4.42
C LEU A 74 2.78 2.01 -4.55
N ASN A 75 2.62 1.40 -5.72
CA ASN A 75 3.13 0.06 -5.98
C ASN A 75 4.66 0.01 -5.86
N ARG A 76 5.36 1.04 -6.36
CA ARG A 76 6.83 1.10 -6.32
C ARG A 76 7.40 1.48 -4.96
N LEU A 77 6.74 2.35 -4.19
CA LEU A 77 7.24 2.82 -2.90
C LEU A 77 6.93 1.84 -1.75
N PHE A 78 5.76 1.19 -1.80
CA PHE A 78 5.26 0.38 -0.69
C PHE A 78 5.08 -1.10 -1.04
N GLY A 79 5.47 -1.54 -2.25
CA GLY A 79 5.27 -2.92 -2.69
C GLY A 79 3.80 -3.33 -2.82
N THR A 80 2.90 -2.35 -2.98
CA THR A 80 1.46 -2.61 -3.15
C THR A 80 1.13 -3.05 -4.58
N ASN A 81 -0.07 -3.58 -4.79
CA ASN A 81 -0.50 -4.10 -6.10
C ASN A 81 -1.80 -3.43 -6.60
N PHE A 82 -1.87 -2.10 -6.53
CA PHE A 82 -3.01 -1.35 -7.06
C PHE A 82 -3.11 -1.50 -8.57
N ASP A 83 -4.34 -1.61 -9.07
CA ASP A 83 -4.60 -1.61 -10.52
C ASP A 83 -4.06 -0.32 -11.16
N VAL A 84 -3.17 -0.50 -12.14
CA VAL A 84 -2.61 0.56 -12.97
C VAL A 84 -3.33 0.59 -14.31
N MET A 85 -3.48 1.80 -14.86
CA MET A 85 -4.21 2.01 -16.11
C MET A 85 -3.49 1.36 -17.28
N ASP A 86 -4.21 0.52 -18.00
CA ASP A 86 -3.76 0.00 -19.30
C ASP A 86 -3.76 1.14 -20.33
N GLU A 87 -2.59 1.43 -20.89
CA GLU A 87 -2.38 2.49 -21.88
C GLU A 87 -3.23 2.28 -23.15
N ALA A 88 -3.55 1.03 -23.50
CA ALA A 88 -4.37 0.69 -24.66
C ALA A 88 -5.86 0.99 -24.46
N ARG A 89 -6.33 1.08 -23.21
CA ARG A 89 -7.74 1.32 -22.87
C ARG A 89 -7.82 2.40 -21.80
N ARG A 90 -7.97 3.66 -22.22
CA ARG A 90 -8.11 4.77 -21.27
C ARG A 90 -9.39 4.68 -20.44
N ARG A 91 -9.33 3.97 -19.31
CA ARG A 91 -10.43 3.79 -18.36
C ARG A 91 -9.95 4.17 -16.96
N GLN A 92 -10.88 4.71 -16.17
CA GLN A 92 -10.64 4.96 -14.75
C GLN A 92 -10.33 3.63 -14.05
N THR A 93 -9.19 3.55 -13.37
CA THR A 93 -8.74 2.33 -12.69
C THR A 93 -9.25 2.25 -11.26
N THR A 94 -9.18 3.35 -10.52
CA THR A 94 -9.70 3.40 -9.16
C THR A 94 -11.06 4.08 -9.16
N LYS A 95 -12.10 3.35 -8.75
CA LYS A 95 -13.41 3.91 -8.41
C LYS A 95 -13.51 3.92 -6.89
N GLY A 96 -13.80 5.06 -6.27
CA GLY A 96 -13.86 5.15 -4.81
C GLY A 96 -12.49 5.24 -4.13
N ILE A 97 -12.42 4.81 -2.86
CA ILE A 97 -11.22 4.77 -2.02
C ILE A 97 -11.02 3.35 -1.51
#